data_AF-A0A6L3VN83-F1
#
_entry.id   AF-A0A6L3VN83-F1
#
_cell.length_a   1.000
_cell.length_b   1.000
_cell.length_c   1.000
_cell.angle_alpha   90.00
_cell.angle_beta   90.00
_cell.angle_gamma   90.00
#
_symmetry.space_group_name_H-M   'P 1'
#
loop_
_entity.id
_entity.type
_entity.pdbx_description
1 polymer ?
#
loop_
_entity_poly.entity_id
_entity_poly.type
_entity_poly.pdbx_seq_one_letter_code
_entity_poly.pdbx_strand_id
1 'polypeptide(L)'
;MTRVAEENATERKPSYEQARDELTDVVKRLEAGGLTLEESLALWERGEKLAAVCEEWLEGARARLAAAMKGPEDGEAPAPF
;
A
#
# COMPACT_ATOMS: atom_id res chain seq x y z
N MET A 1 -1.18 16.61 33.91
CA MET A 1 -0.81 17.11 32.57
C MET A 1 -1.59 16.25 31.58
N THR A 2 -2.73 16.79 31.15
CA THR A 2 -3.80 16.08 30.46
C THR A 2 -3.34 15.53 29.12
N ARG A 3 -3.68 14.27 28.87
CA ARG A 3 -3.49 13.49 27.64
C ARG A 3 -4.04 14.25 26.43
N VAL A 4 -3.19 14.54 25.45
CA VAL A 4 -3.58 15.06 24.13
C VAL A 4 -2.60 14.51 23.09
N ALA A 5 -2.86 13.29 22.63
CA ALA A 5 -2.35 12.76 21.36
C ALA A 5 -3.14 11.52 20.88
N GLU A 6 -4.39 11.34 21.33
CA GLU A 6 -5.33 10.37 20.75
C GLU A 6 -6.38 11.10 19.89
N GLU A 7 -5.95 12.04 19.04
CA GLU A 7 -6.86 12.79 18.17
C GLU A 7 -6.13 13.25 16.89
N ASN A 8 -5.96 12.31 15.96
CA ASN A 8 -5.96 12.54 14.51
C ASN A 8 -6.27 11.21 13.79
N ALA A 9 -7.34 10.54 14.22
CA ALA A 9 -7.89 9.38 13.54
C ALA A 9 -8.78 9.84 12.37
N THR A 10 -8.16 10.41 11.35
CA THR A 10 -8.79 10.72 10.06
C THR A 10 -8.05 9.93 8.99
N GLU A 11 -8.61 8.77 8.62
CA GLU A 11 -8.43 8.00 7.38
C GLU A 11 -7.12 8.18 6.61
N ARG A 12 -5.97 8.07 7.28
CA ARG A 12 -4.68 8.07 6.60
C ARG A 12 -4.42 6.66 6.12
N LYS A 13 -4.32 6.48 4.79
CA LYS A 13 -3.91 5.21 4.18
C LYS A 13 -2.68 4.65 4.91
N PRO A 14 -2.70 3.39 5.37
CA PRO A 14 -1.57 2.84 6.10
C PRO A 14 -0.32 2.82 5.23
N SER A 15 0.85 2.87 5.84
CA SER A 15 2.10 2.66 5.11
C SER A 15 2.14 1.25 4.49
N TYR A 16 3.00 1.08 3.47
CA TYR A 16 3.18 -0.23 2.84
C TYR A 16 3.53 -1.33 3.86
N GLU A 17 4.46 -1.06 4.77
CA GLU A 17 4.90 -2.03 5.76
C GLU A 17 3.78 -2.41 6.73
N GLN A 18 3.01 -1.43 7.20
CA GLN A 18 1.84 -1.69 8.06
C GLN A 18 0.79 -2.54 7.33
N ALA A 19 0.48 -2.21 6.07
CA ALA A 19 -0.50 -2.96 5.29
C ALA A 19 -0.02 -4.40 5.01
N ARG A 20 1.26 -4.58 4.69
CA ARG A 20 1.88 -5.89 4.45
C ARG A 20 1.89 -6.75 5.72
N ASP A 21 2.26 -6.18 6.85
CA ASP A 21 2.35 -6.91 8.12
C ASP A 21 0.96 -7.37 8.56
N GLU A 22 -0.04 -6.49 8.45
CA GLU A 22 -1.43 -6.86 8.71
C GLU A 22 -1.95 -7.94 7.75
N LEU A 23 -1.64 -7.82 6.45
CA LEU A 23 -2.01 -8.84 5.45
C LEU A 23 -1.39 -10.19 5.80
N THR A 24 -0.14 -10.20 6.24
CA THR A 24 0.56 -11.42 6.67
C THR A 24 -0.15 -12.06 7.85
N ASP A 25 -0.61 -11.28 8.82
CA ASP A 25 -1.35 -11.81 9.97
C ASP A 25 -2.76 -12.30 9.61
N VAL A 26 -3.44 -11.65 8.65
CA VAL A 26 -4.70 -12.14 8.07
C VAL A 26 -4.50 -13.52 7.44
N VAL A 27 -3.47 -13.67 6.60
CA VAL A 27 -3.14 -14.96 5.94
C VAL A 27 -2.84 -16.04 6.98
N LYS A 28 -1.99 -15.76 7.97
CA LYS A 28 -1.69 -16.72 9.05
C LYS A 28 -2.95 -17.19 9.77
N ARG A 29 -3.91 -16.29 10.03
CA ARG A 29 -5.17 -16.65 10.69
C ARG A 29 -6.06 -17.53 9.81
N LEU A 30 -6.13 -17.24 8.51
CA LEU A 30 -6.85 -18.07 7.55
C LEU A 30 -6.23 -19.47 7.45
N GLU A 31 -4.90 -19.55 7.38
CA GLU A 31 -4.15 -20.81 7.27
C GLU A 31 -4.22 -21.66 8.54
N ALA A 32 -4.31 -21.04 9.72
CA ALA A 32 -4.48 -21.75 10.99
C ALA A 32 -5.80 -22.55 11.06
N GLY A 33 -6.82 -22.13 10.29
CA GLY A 33 -8.14 -22.76 10.31
C GLY A 33 -8.88 -22.55 11.65
N GLY A 34 -9.93 -23.34 11.87
CA GLY A 34 -10.75 -23.27 13.09
C GLY A 34 -11.71 -22.07 13.17
N LEU A 35 -11.80 -21.30 12.08
CA LEU A 35 -12.73 -20.19 11.92
C LEU A 35 -14.08 -20.68 11.39
N THR A 36 -15.15 -19.96 11.73
CA THR A 36 -16.43 -20.09 11.04
C THR A 36 -16.32 -19.56 9.61
N LEU A 37 -17.31 -19.89 8.77
CA LEU A 37 -17.39 -19.36 7.41
C LEU A 37 -17.45 -17.83 7.39
N GLU A 38 -18.26 -17.23 8.26
CA GLU A 38 -18.43 -15.78 8.34
C GLU A 38 -17.12 -15.07 8.73
N GLU A 39 -16.40 -15.61 9.71
CA GLU A 39 -15.08 -15.08 10.10
C GLU A 39 -14.04 -15.23 8.99
N SER A 40 -14.07 -16.36 8.27
CA SER A 40 -13.18 -16.61 7.13
C SER A 40 -13.43 -15.62 6.00
N LEU A 41 -14.70 -15.32 5.70
CA LEU A 41 -15.08 -14.32 4.69
C LEU A 41 -14.66 -12.91 5.11
N ALA A 42 -14.88 -12.54 6.37
CA ALA A 42 -14.48 -11.22 6.87
C ALA A 42 -12.95 -11.03 6.79
N LEU A 43 -12.17 -12.06 7.12
CA LEU A 43 -10.72 -12.03 6.99
C LEU A 43 -10.27 -11.97 5.53
N TRP A 44 -10.92 -12.73 4.65
CA TRP A 44 -10.63 -12.68 3.22
C TRP A 44 -10.88 -11.27 2.66
N GLU A 45 -12.02 -10.66 2.93
CA GLU A 45 -12.33 -9.29 2.48
C GLU A 45 -11.35 -8.25 3.02
N ARG A 46 -10.88 -8.42 4.27
CA ARG A 46 -9.83 -7.57 4.83
C ARG A 46 -8.51 -7.78 4.10
N GLY A 47 -8.15 -9.02 3.81
CA GLY A 47 -6.98 -9.38 3.02
C GLY A 47 -6.98 -8.72 1.64
N GLU A 48 -8.10 -8.79 0.92
CA GLU A 48 -8.25 -8.15 -0.40
C GLU A 48 -8.03 -6.63 -0.34
N LYS A 49 -8.61 -5.97 0.67
CA LYS A 49 -8.42 -4.52 0.87
C LYS A 49 -6.96 -4.17 1.16
N LEU A 50 -6.26 -4.98 1.96
CA LEU A 50 -4.85 -4.76 2.28
C LEU A 50 -3.94 -5.03 1.07
N ALA A 51 -4.27 -6.04 0.25
CA ALA A 51 -3.56 -6.34 -0.98
C ALA A 51 -3.67 -5.17 -1.98
N ALA A 52 -4.88 -4.62 -2.18
CA ALA A 52 -5.10 -3.45 -3.03
C ALA A 52 -4.28 -2.24 -2.55
N VAL A 53 -4.25 -1.98 -1.23
CA VAL A 53 -3.44 -0.91 -0.65
C VAL A 53 -1.95 -1.11 -0.94
N CYS A 54 -1.44 -2.34 -0.80
CA CYS A 54 -0.05 -2.68 -1.12
C CYS A 54 0.26 -2.47 -2.61
N GLU A 55 -0.64 -2.90 -3.49
CA GLU A 55 -0.49 -2.75 -4.94
C GLU A 55 -0.40 -1.27 -5.33
N GLU A 56 -1.32 -0.43 -4.85
CA GLU A 56 -1.29 1.00 -5.10
C GLU A 56 0.02 1.67 -4.66
N TRP A 57 0.59 1.25 -3.52
CA TRP A 57 1.90 1.74 -3.07
C TRP A 57 3.02 1.36 -4.03
N LEU A 58 3.02 0.11 -4.50
CA LEU A 58 4.03 -0.41 -5.41
C LEU A 58 3.93 0.22 -6.81
N GLU A 59 2.71 0.40 -7.33
CA GLU A 59 2.45 1.12 -8.58
C GLU A 59 2.93 2.58 -8.48
N GLY A 60 2.61 3.26 -7.39
CA GLY A 60 3.11 4.63 -7.15
C GLY A 60 4.64 4.70 -7.13
N ALA A 61 5.31 3.73 -6.51
CA ALA A 61 6.77 3.65 -6.51
C ALA A 61 7.33 3.42 -7.92
N ARG A 62 6.73 2.50 -8.69
CA ARG A 62 7.11 2.22 -10.08
C ARG A 62 6.98 3.45 -10.97
N ALA A 63 5.86 4.18 -10.87
CA ALA A 63 5.63 5.39 -11.64
C ALA A 63 6.68 6.48 -11.35
N ARG A 64 7.06 6.66 -10.08
CA ARG A 64 8.10 7.62 -9.68
C ARG A 64 9.47 7.24 -10.22
N LEU A 65 9.82 5.96 -10.21
CA LEU A 65 11.06 5.47 -10.81
C LEU A 65 11.07 5.70 -12.33
N ALA A 66 9.98 5.39 -13.02
CA ALA A 66 9.87 5.62 -14.45
C ALA A 66 10.01 7.11 -14.81
N ALA A 67 9.40 8.01 -14.04
CA ALA A 67 9.51 9.45 -14.25
C ALA A 67 10.95 9.96 -14.02
N ALA A 68 11.66 9.43 -13.01
CA ALA A 68 13.04 9.80 -12.75
C ALA A 68 14.02 9.30 -13.83
N MET A 69 13.73 8.15 -14.45
CA MET A 69 14.53 7.60 -15.56
C MET A 69 14.35 8.39 -16.86
N LYS A 70 13.21 9.06 -17.07
CA LYS A 70 12.91 9.88 -18.25
C LYS A 70 13.46 11.32 -18.14
N GLY A 71 14.60 11.51 -17.47
CA GLY A 71 15.31 12.80 -17.37
C GLY A 71 15.62 13.42 -18.75
N PRO A 72 16.00 14.72 -18.83
CA PRO A 72 15.75 15.58 -19.98
C PRO A 72 16.56 15.18 -21.22
N GLU A 73 16.01 14.28 -22.03
CA GLU A 73 16.50 13.95 -23.37
C GLU A 73 15.65 14.61 -24.47
N ASP A 74 15.13 15.81 -24.19
CA ASP A 74 14.48 16.70 -25.17
C ASP A 74 15.00 18.13 -24.96
N GLY A 75 16.31 18.30 -25.09
CA GLY A 75 16.98 19.59 -24.86
C GLY A 75 18.24 19.81 -25.69
N GLU A 76 18.49 19.02 -26.72
CA GLU A 76 19.59 19.26 -27.67
C GLU A 76 19.07 19.01 -29.08
N ALA A 77 18.40 20.02 -29.62
CA ALA A 77 18.32 20.20 -31.06
C ALA A 77 19.32 21.29 -31.44
N PRO A 78 20.55 20.95 -31.89
CA PRO A 78 21.35 21.90 -32.61
C PRO A 78 20.83 21.94 -34.05
N ALA A 79 20.00 22.93 -34.36
CA ALA A 79 19.80 23.37 -35.74
C ALA A 79 20.96 24.30 -36.17
N PRO A 80 21.10 24.62 -37.46
CA PRO A 80 21.45 23.77 -38.59
C PRO A 80 22.82 24.18 -39.17
N PHE A 81 23.33 23.42 -40.14
CA PHE A 81 24.16 23.98 -41.21
C PHE A 81 23.36 23.94 -42.51
#